data_AF-A0A1X1KMU7-F1
#
_entry.id   AF-A0A1X1KMU7-F1
#
_cell.length_a   1.000
_cell.length_b   1.000
_cell.length_c   1.000
_cell.angle_alpha   90.00
_cell.angle_beta   90.00
_cell.angle_gamma   90.00
#
_symmetry.space_group_name_H-M   'P 1'
#
loop_
_entity.id
_entity.type
_entity.pdbx_description
1 polymer ?
#
loop_
_entity_poly.entity_id
_entity_poly.type
_entity_poly.pdbx_seq_one_letter_code
_entity_poly.pdbx_strand_id
1 'polypeptide(L)'
;MSRSIDLLKHRYLKNIKENPELFIGVELEYPVANLEGLATNVDVIKELFNYLVSALDFIVEKVDDFGNPIQLVDPISQDAILFEVSYTTIEFAFGKAETIQEVENRFNNYMNVIQRKLDESNHAIVGCGIHPNWDKNENCPVAYPRYQMLMDYLNLNTNITQSDLHHFPEYGAFICGSQVQLDISKSNYLRVINAFTQIEAAKAYLFANSEFSGADWDTKISRDIFWEESMHGIYTENVGVNARLFNDEADFFDYLNHSAIFTAERDGQTYYFYPIQARDYLAMPEIQTFALNGDEVIIYPQEKDFETHRSYQYQDLTTRGTIEFRSVCTQPLDRTFASAAFHLGLLVNLEKLESYLEIAPFFKAFGRNYKSLRRQFSKKKLTDEEKTAIIEFSKDLLLLAEEGLKMRNKQEMIYLEPLKKELGL
;
A
#
# COMPACT_ATOMS: atom_id res chain seq x y z
N MET A 1 -20.98 11.52 20.44
CA MET A 1 -19.79 11.21 19.63
C MET A 1 -18.70 10.81 20.61
N SER A 2 -18.05 9.65 20.44
CA SER A 2 -16.99 9.23 21.36
C SER A 2 -15.74 10.09 21.16
N ARG A 3 -14.93 10.23 22.21
CA ARG A 3 -13.67 11.00 22.13
C ARG A 3 -12.73 10.46 21.06
N SER A 4 -12.70 9.15 20.86
CA SER A 4 -11.92 8.49 19.81
C SER A 4 -12.32 8.93 18.40
N ILE A 5 -13.62 9.05 18.11
CA ILE A 5 -14.11 9.56 16.82
C ILE A 5 -13.67 11.01 16.60
N ASP A 6 -13.74 11.86 17.61
CA ASP A 6 -13.30 13.25 17.50
C ASP A 6 -11.79 13.34 17.17
N LEU A 7 -10.96 12.50 17.79
CA LEU A 7 -9.52 12.43 17.52
C LEU A 7 -9.24 11.93 16.10
N LEU A 8 -9.93 10.89 15.64
CA LEU A 8 -9.82 10.37 14.27
C LEU A 8 -10.26 11.44 13.25
N LYS A 9 -11.39 12.10 13.47
CA LYS A 9 -11.85 13.20 12.61
C LYS A 9 -10.84 14.33 12.56
N HIS A 10 -10.33 14.76 13.71
CA HIS A 10 -9.30 15.80 13.76
C HIS A 10 -8.06 15.40 12.96
N ARG A 11 -7.58 14.16 13.13
CA ARG A 11 -6.42 13.64 12.42
C ARG A 11 -6.58 13.67 10.91
N TYR A 12 -7.69 13.15 10.40
CA TYR A 12 -7.85 12.87 8.98
C TYR A 12 -8.51 14.01 8.19
N LEU A 13 -9.37 14.81 8.82
CA LEU A 13 -10.09 15.89 8.14
C LEU A 13 -9.36 17.23 8.16
N LYS A 14 -8.42 17.46 9.09
CA LYS A 14 -7.80 18.79 9.29
C LYS A 14 -7.12 19.38 8.05
N ASN A 15 -6.60 18.52 7.17
CA ASN A 15 -5.84 18.94 5.99
C ASN A 15 -6.62 18.82 4.67
N ILE A 16 -7.87 18.34 4.70
CA ILE A 16 -8.71 18.26 3.49
C ILE A 16 -9.16 19.66 3.07
N LYS A 17 -8.92 20.00 1.81
CA LYS A 17 -9.28 21.29 1.21
C LYS A 17 -10.69 21.23 0.61
N GLU A 18 -11.34 22.38 0.45
CA GLU A 18 -12.64 22.46 -0.25
C GLU A 18 -12.48 22.27 -1.76
N ASN A 19 -11.48 22.92 -2.35
CA ASN A 19 -11.17 22.87 -3.78
C ASN A 19 -9.67 22.66 -3.97
N PRO A 20 -9.15 21.44 -3.76
CA PRO A 20 -7.75 21.15 -3.99
C PRO A 20 -7.42 21.21 -5.50
N GLU A 21 -6.19 21.62 -5.80
CA GLU A 21 -5.57 21.24 -7.08
C GLU A 21 -5.27 19.74 -7.04
N LEU A 22 -5.46 19.04 -8.16
CA LEU A 22 -5.25 17.61 -8.25
C LEU A 22 -3.79 17.30 -8.62
N PHE A 23 -2.99 16.91 -7.63
CA PHE A 23 -1.67 16.33 -7.82
C PHE A 23 -1.71 14.80 -7.74
N ILE A 24 -0.60 14.21 -8.18
CA ILE A 24 -0.36 12.77 -8.18
C ILE A 24 0.84 12.51 -7.26
N GLY A 25 0.62 11.77 -6.19
CA GLY A 25 1.69 11.12 -5.42
C GLY A 25 1.81 9.66 -5.84
N VAL A 26 3.01 9.16 -6.03
CA VAL A 26 3.26 7.77 -6.41
C VAL A 26 4.29 7.19 -5.46
N GLU A 27 4.01 6.00 -4.94
CA GLU A 27 4.93 5.22 -4.11
C GLU A 27 5.10 3.84 -4.75
N LEU A 28 6.34 3.46 -5.06
CA LEU A 28 6.67 2.21 -5.75
C LEU A 28 7.67 1.40 -4.93
N GLU A 29 7.26 0.22 -4.48
CA GLU A 29 8.13 -0.71 -3.78
C GLU A 29 8.65 -1.75 -4.78
N TYR A 30 9.96 -2.01 -4.80
CA TYR A 30 10.55 -3.04 -5.63
C TYR A 30 11.54 -3.91 -4.86
N PRO A 31 11.51 -5.24 -5.07
CA PRO A 31 12.56 -6.12 -4.61
C PRO A 31 13.84 -5.93 -5.43
N VAL A 32 14.98 -5.99 -4.75
CA VAL A 32 16.31 -6.12 -5.36
C VAL A 32 16.69 -7.59 -5.35
N ALA A 33 16.68 -8.23 -6.52
CA ALA A 33 16.95 -9.66 -6.65
C ALA A 33 18.41 -9.92 -7.06
N ASN A 34 19.01 -10.95 -6.48
CA ASN A 34 20.20 -11.59 -7.06
C ASN A 34 19.77 -12.42 -8.29
N LEU A 35 20.41 -12.18 -9.44
CA LEU A 35 19.99 -12.75 -10.74
C LEU A 35 20.36 -14.23 -10.92
N GLU A 36 21.23 -14.79 -10.08
CA GLU A 36 21.48 -16.24 -10.01
C GLU A 36 20.43 -16.96 -9.16
N GLY A 37 19.46 -16.23 -8.61
CA GLY A 37 18.45 -16.77 -7.70
C GLY A 37 19.02 -17.14 -6.34
N LEU A 38 20.11 -16.52 -5.89
CA LEU A 38 20.64 -16.65 -4.54
C LEU A 38 19.95 -15.66 -3.59
N ALA A 39 20.26 -15.74 -2.29
CA ALA A 39 19.88 -14.69 -1.36
C ALA A 39 20.46 -13.35 -1.83
N THR A 40 19.67 -12.29 -1.74
CA THR A 40 20.09 -10.94 -2.08
C THR A 40 21.17 -10.48 -1.10
N ASN A 41 22.30 -9.99 -1.62
CA ASN A 41 23.38 -9.49 -0.79
C ASN A 41 23.05 -8.11 -0.24
N VAL A 42 22.77 -8.02 1.07
CA VAL A 42 22.42 -6.77 1.75
C VAL A 42 23.54 -5.73 1.71
N ASP A 43 24.81 -6.15 1.73
CA ASP A 43 25.94 -5.21 1.70
C ASP A 43 26.02 -4.48 0.35
N VAL A 44 25.70 -5.17 -0.75
CA VAL A 44 25.60 -4.55 -2.09
C VAL A 44 24.54 -3.44 -2.09
N ILE A 45 23.43 -3.62 -1.38
CA ILE A 45 22.34 -2.62 -1.35
C ILE A 45 22.69 -1.45 -0.43
N LYS A 46 23.36 -1.70 0.71
CA LYS A 46 23.90 -0.63 1.56
C LYS A 46 24.96 0.19 0.81
N GLU A 47 25.83 -0.46 0.04
CA GLU A 47 26.80 0.21 -0.83
C GLU A 47 26.12 1.02 -1.93
N LEU A 48 25.03 0.50 -2.52
CA LEU A 48 24.20 1.25 -3.46
C LEU A 48 23.71 2.57 -2.84
N PHE A 49 23.12 2.53 -1.64
CA PHE A 49 22.62 3.76 -0.99
C PHE A 49 23.72 4.79 -0.73
N ASN A 50 24.90 4.34 -0.30
CA ASN A 50 26.07 5.22 -0.18
C ASN A 50 26.49 5.83 -1.53
N TYR A 51 26.47 5.04 -2.60
CA TYR A 51 26.79 5.51 -3.94
C TYR A 51 25.79 6.56 -4.43
N LEU A 52 24.48 6.35 -4.22
CA LEU A 52 23.42 7.25 -4.68
C LEU A 52 23.52 8.66 -4.07
N VAL A 53 24.01 8.80 -2.84
CA VAL A 53 24.28 10.12 -2.22
C VAL A 53 25.15 10.98 -3.13
N SER A 54 26.24 10.42 -3.67
CA SER A 54 27.16 11.15 -4.52
C SER A 54 26.77 11.15 -6.00
N ALA A 55 26.10 10.10 -6.48
CA ALA A 55 25.76 9.95 -7.90
C ALA A 55 24.54 10.78 -8.31
N LEU A 56 23.67 11.10 -7.37
CA LEU A 56 22.40 11.82 -7.57
C LEU A 56 22.27 13.06 -6.67
N ASP A 57 23.32 13.44 -5.94
CA ASP A 57 23.34 14.57 -5.01
C ASP A 57 22.23 14.53 -3.95
N PHE A 58 21.87 13.33 -3.48
CA PHE A 58 20.85 13.15 -2.45
C PHE A 58 21.33 13.54 -1.05
N ILE A 59 20.39 14.00 -0.22
CA ILE A 59 20.60 14.19 1.21
C ILE A 59 20.26 12.91 1.95
N VAL A 60 21.12 12.48 2.87
CA VAL A 60 20.82 11.40 3.82
C VAL A 60 19.88 11.94 4.89
N GLU A 61 18.62 11.50 4.88
CA GLU A 61 17.63 11.91 5.87
C GLU A 61 17.63 10.98 7.10
N LYS A 62 17.84 9.67 6.88
CA LYS A 62 17.94 8.69 7.97
C LYS A 62 19.09 7.71 7.73
N VAL A 63 19.63 7.24 8.85
CA VAL A 63 20.63 6.16 8.90
C VAL A 63 20.14 5.03 9.80
N ASP A 64 20.64 3.82 9.57
CA ASP A 64 20.47 2.70 10.49
C ASP A 64 21.36 2.85 11.74
N ASP A 65 21.21 1.91 12.69
CA ASP A 65 21.98 1.86 13.94
C ASP A 65 23.52 1.78 13.72
N PHE A 66 23.96 1.44 12.51
CA PHE A 66 25.37 1.32 12.12
C PHE A 66 25.87 2.53 11.29
N GLY A 67 25.01 3.52 11.06
CA GLY A 67 25.35 4.73 10.30
C GLY A 67 25.24 4.59 8.77
N ASN A 68 24.65 3.51 8.25
CA ASN A 68 24.41 3.37 6.81
C ASN A 68 23.18 4.20 6.41
N PRO A 69 23.18 4.89 5.27
CA PRO A 69 21.99 5.57 4.76
C PRO A 69 20.86 4.57 4.49
N ILE A 70 19.65 4.87 4.99
CA ILE A 70 18.44 4.06 4.78
C ILE A 70 17.28 4.85 4.16
N GLN A 71 17.40 6.18 4.12
CA GLN A 71 16.45 7.07 3.46
C GLN A 71 17.22 8.26 2.87
N LEU A 72 17.08 8.43 1.58
CA LEU A 72 17.71 9.48 0.77
C LEU A 72 16.61 10.39 0.24
N VAL A 73 16.86 11.70 0.19
CA VAL A 73 15.89 12.69 -0.29
C VAL A 73 16.52 13.61 -1.32
N ASP A 74 15.82 13.84 -2.42
CA ASP A 74 16.11 14.88 -3.39
C ASP A 74 15.79 16.26 -2.82
N PRO A 75 16.75 17.19 -2.71
CA PRO A 75 16.49 18.50 -2.14
C PRO A 75 15.54 19.37 -3.00
N ILE A 76 15.34 19.05 -4.28
CA ILE A 76 14.55 19.84 -5.21
C ILE A 76 13.15 19.24 -5.39
N SER A 77 13.06 17.99 -5.85
CA SER A 77 11.79 17.31 -6.09
C SER A 77 11.12 16.83 -4.81
N GLN A 78 11.89 16.67 -3.72
CA GLN A 78 11.46 16.01 -2.48
C GLN A 78 11.08 14.53 -2.69
N ASP A 79 11.55 13.91 -3.79
CA ASP A 79 11.48 12.46 -3.94
C ASP A 79 12.35 11.79 -2.87
N ALA A 80 11.87 10.71 -2.30
CA ALA A 80 12.61 9.89 -1.38
C ALA A 80 12.89 8.50 -1.97
N ILE A 81 14.10 8.00 -1.77
CA ILE A 81 14.47 6.61 -2.01
C ILE A 81 14.84 6.02 -0.65
N LEU A 82 14.11 5.01 -0.23
CA LEU A 82 14.24 4.43 1.10
C LEU A 82 14.10 2.92 1.08
N PHE A 83 14.46 2.29 2.19
CA PHE A 83 14.09 0.90 2.43
C PHE A 83 12.69 0.81 3.01
N GLU A 84 11.97 -0.24 2.61
CA GLU A 84 10.79 -0.72 3.32
C GLU A 84 11.21 -1.50 4.58
N VAL A 85 10.39 -2.44 5.05
CA VAL A 85 10.70 -3.27 6.23
C VAL A 85 12.08 -3.92 6.16
N SER A 86 12.55 -4.35 4.99
CA SER A 86 13.85 -5.02 4.80
C SER A 86 14.79 -4.25 3.88
N TYR A 87 16.10 -4.50 4.03
CA TYR A 87 17.12 -3.95 3.14
C TYR A 87 17.01 -4.44 1.69
N THR A 88 16.23 -5.50 1.42
CA THR A 88 16.08 -6.09 0.08
C THR A 88 14.98 -5.45 -0.75
N THR A 89 14.24 -4.50 -0.19
CA THR A 89 13.15 -3.80 -0.86
C THR A 89 13.41 -2.30 -0.86
N ILE A 90 13.46 -1.70 -2.04
CA ILE A 90 13.63 -0.27 -2.24
C ILE A 90 12.28 0.34 -2.58
N GLU A 91 11.90 1.38 -1.85
CA GLU A 91 10.76 2.22 -2.15
C GLU A 91 11.21 3.52 -2.83
N PHE A 92 10.47 3.91 -3.87
CA PHE A 92 10.50 5.24 -4.46
C PHE A 92 9.23 5.98 -4.05
N ALA A 93 9.36 6.93 -3.12
CA ALA A 93 8.26 7.79 -2.69
C ALA A 93 8.41 9.16 -3.35
N PHE A 94 7.66 9.40 -4.43
CA PHE A 94 7.82 10.60 -5.23
C PHE A 94 7.14 11.82 -4.60
N GLY A 95 7.82 12.97 -4.67
CA GLY A 95 7.21 14.27 -4.45
C GLY A 95 6.05 14.49 -5.43
N LYS A 96 5.06 15.28 -5.00
CA LYS A 96 3.84 15.53 -5.77
C LYS A 96 4.15 15.99 -7.20
N ALA A 97 3.39 15.48 -8.17
CA ALA A 97 3.53 15.81 -9.58
C ALA A 97 2.20 16.25 -10.21
N GLU A 98 2.25 17.07 -11.26
CA GLU A 98 1.05 17.42 -12.02
C GLU A 98 0.70 16.37 -13.07
N THR A 99 1.69 15.61 -13.52
CA THR A 99 1.55 14.62 -14.60
C THR A 99 2.30 13.33 -14.25
N ILE A 100 1.81 12.20 -14.76
CA ILE A 100 2.49 10.90 -14.61
C ILE A 100 3.88 10.93 -15.28
N GLN A 101 4.02 11.65 -16.39
CA GLN A 101 5.28 11.81 -17.12
C GLN A 101 6.39 12.45 -16.28
N GLU A 102 6.06 13.41 -15.41
CA GLU A 102 7.04 13.99 -14.48
C GLU A 102 7.61 12.93 -13.54
N VAL A 103 6.74 12.07 -12.99
CA VAL A 103 7.14 10.97 -12.11
C VAL A 103 7.96 9.94 -12.89
N GLU A 104 7.49 9.53 -14.08
CA GLU A 104 8.20 8.58 -14.94
C GLU A 104 9.60 9.07 -15.32
N ASN A 105 9.75 10.35 -15.65
CA ASN A 105 11.06 10.91 -15.99
C ASN A 105 12.04 10.82 -14.81
N ARG A 106 11.60 11.15 -13.59
CA ARG A 106 12.42 11.05 -12.38
C ARG A 106 12.74 9.59 -12.05
N PHE A 107 11.74 8.72 -12.10
CA PHE A 107 11.91 7.27 -11.91
C PHE A 107 12.94 6.68 -12.88
N ASN A 108 12.84 6.98 -14.17
CA ASN A 108 13.76 6.48 -15.19
C ASN A 108 15.20 6.97 -14.94
N ASN A 109 15.38 8.21 -14.51
CA ASN A 109 16.71 8.73 -14.14
C ASN A 109 17.31 7.94 -12.96
N TYR A 110 16.53 7.70 -11.91
CA TYR A 110 16.97 6.93 -10.75
C TYR A 110 17.25 5.47 -11.12
N MET A 111 16.32 4.81 -11.81
CA MET A 111 16.46 3.43 -12.28
C MET A 111 17.68 3.22 -13.16
N ASN A 112 17.99 4.16 -14.05
CA ASN A 112 19.18 4.09 -14.90
C ASN A 112 20.48 4.08 -14.08
N VAL A 113 20.55 4.82 -12.98
CA VAL A 113 21.73 4.84 -12.10
C VAL A 113 21.76 3.59 -11.21
N ILE A 114 20.63 3.25 -10.60
CA ILE A 114 20.51 2.12 -9.68
C ILE A 114 20.79 0.79 -10.39
N GLN A 115 20.15 0.51 -11.53
CA GLN A 115 20.32 -0.76 -12.24
C GLN A 115 21.76 -0.94 -12.71
N ARG A 116 22.42 0.12 -13.21
CA ARG A 116 23.85 0.06 -13.59
C ARG A 116 24.74 -0.29 -12.40
N LYS A 117 24.46 0.27 -11.22
CA LYS A 117 25.25 -0.03 -10.03
C LYS A 117 25.01 -1.45 -9.52
N LEU A 118 23.77 -1.94 -9.55
CA LEU A 118 23.42 -3.30 -9.12
C LEU A 118 24.00 -4.38 -10.05
N ASP A 119 24.08 -4.11 -11.37
CA ASP A 119 24.64 -5.00 -12.38
C ASP A 119 26.11 -5.39 -12.10
N GLU A 120 26.89 -4.48 -11.49
CA GLU A 120 28.28 -4.74 -11.09
C GLU A 120 28.42 -5.94 -10.13
N SER A 121 27.34 -6.28 -9.42
CA SER A 121 27.28 -7.39 -8.46
C SER A 121 26.23 -8.43 -8.84
N ASN A 122 25.77 -8.46 -10.09
CA ASN A 122 24.75 -9.39 -10.58
C ASN A 122 23.41 -9.33 -9.80
N HIS A 123 22.99 -8.11 -9.42
CA HIS A 123 21.70 -7.82 -8.82
C HIS A 123 20.87 -6.92 -9.74
N ALA A 124 19.55 -6.90 -9.55
CA ALA A 124 18.67 -5.96 -10.23
C ALA A 124 17.41 -5.67 -9.43
N ILE A 125 16.85 -4.47 -9.61
CA ILE A 125 15.45 -4.20 -9.27
C ILE A 125 14.56 -4.97 -10.25
N VAL A 126 13.54 -5.66 -9.73
CA VAL A 126 12.57 -6.42 -10.56
C VAL A 126 11.12 -6.09 -10.20
N GLY A 127 10.25 -6.06 -11.21
CA GLY A 127 8.83 -5.71 -11.03
C GLY A 127 7.97 -6.87 -10.53
N CYS A 128 8.15 -7.28 -9.28
CA CYS A 128 7.43 -8.40 -8.66
C CYS A 128 6.75 -7.95 -7.36
N GLY A 129 5.50 -8.36 -7.13
CA GLY A 129 4.78 -8.08 -5.88
C GLY A 129 5.16 -9.01 -4.71
N ILE A 130 5.96 -10.04 -4.97
CA ILE A 130 6.69 -10.85 -4.00
C ILE A 130 8.15 -10.89 -4.42
N HIS A 131 9.06 -10.72 -3.47
CA HIS A 131 10.49 -10.87 -3.72
C HIS A 131 10.77 -12.26 -4.31
N PRO A 132 11.39 -12.38 -5.50
CA PRO A 132 11.54 -13.67 -6.18
C PRO A 132 12.41 -14.68 -5.40
N ASN A 133 13.33 -14.18 -4.57
CA ASN A 133 14.21 -14.98 -3.71
C ASN A 133 13.78 -14.93 -2.22
N TRP A 134 12.49 -14.68 -1.93
CA TRP A 134 11.98 -14.52 -0.55
C TRP A 134 12.35 -15.68 0.38
N ASP A 135 12.40 -16.91 -0.14
CA ASP A 135 12.66 -18.14 0.60
C ASP A 135 14.14 -18.34 0.95
N LYS A 136 15.02 -17.55 0.35
CA LYS A 136 16.48 -17.59 0.55
C LYS A 136 16.98 -16.39 1.33
N ASN A 137 16.30 -15.25 1.21
CA ASN A 137 16.61 -14.06 1.97
C ASN A 137 16.40 -14.28 3.47
N GLU A 138 17.17 -13.59 4.29
CA GLU A 138 16.98 -13.61 5.75
C GLU A 138 15.68 -12.90 6.18
N ASN A 139 15.13 -12.02 5.33
CA ASN A 139 13.92 -11.24 5.60
C ASN A 139 13.95 -10.45 6.92
N CYS A 140 15.15 -10.04 7.33
CA CYS A 140 15.36 -9.28 8.55
C CYS A 140 14.92 -7.82 8.38
N PRO A 141 14.43 -7.18 9.46
CA PRO A 141 14.09 -5.78 9.41
C PRO A 141 15.35 -4.93 9.22
N VAL A 142 15.20 -3.79 8.56
CA VAL A 142 16.21 -2.72 8.59
C VAL A 142 16.51 -2.40 10.05
N ALA A 143 17.80 -2.20 10.40
CA ALA A 143 18.25 -1.91 11.76
C ALA A 143 17.87 -0.47 12.17
N TYR A 144 16.57 -0.25 12.30
CA TYR A 144 15.95 1.01 12.65
C TYR A 144 14.69 0.71 13.49
N PRO A 145 14.47 1.42 14.61
CA PRO A 145 13.45 1.06 15.61
C PRO A 145 12.05 0.79 15.06
N ARG A 146 11.62 1.56 14.05
CA ARG A 146 10.30 1.39 13.43
C ARG A 146 10.12 0.02 12.77
N TYR A 147 11.13 -0.46 12.04
CA TYR A 147 11.03 -1.72 11.29
C TYR A 147 11.24 -2.93 12.20
N GLN A 148 12.12 -2.82 13.20
CA GLN A 148 12.25 -3.81 14.27
C GLN A 148 10.92 -3.97 15.01
N MET A 149 10.30 -2.86 15.44
CA MET A 149 9.01 -2.86 16.11
C MET A 149 7.94 -3.56 15.26
N LEU A 150 7.87 -3.25 13.97
CA LEU A 150 6.89 -3.84 13.07
C LEU A 150 7.08 -5.35 12.97
N MET A 151 8.32 -5.81 12.83
CA MET A 151 8.65 -7.24 12.76
C MET A 151 8.30 -7.95 14.06
N ASP A 152 8.63 -7.37 15.22
CA ASP A 152 8.34 -7.94 16.53
C ASP A 152 6.83 -7.98 16.81
N TYR A 153 6.10 -6.93 16.41
CA TYR A 153 4.64 -6.89 16.47
C TYR A 153 4.00 -8.02 15.66
N LEU A 154 4.44 -8.20 14.40
CA LEU A 154 3.92 -9.26 13.53
C LEU A 154 4.19 -10.66 14.11
N ASN A 155 5.34 -10.85 14.77
CA ASN A 155 5.73 -12.10 15.44
C ASN A 155 4.89 -12.43 16.68
N LEU A 156 4.09 -11.51 17.22
CA LEU A 156 3.14 -11.82 18.31
C LEU A 156 2.10 -12.88 17.91
N ASN A 157 1.90 -13.13 16.62
CA ASN A 157 1.03 -14.20 16.12
C ASN A 157 1.45 -15.60 16.61
N THR A 158 2.74 -15.83 16.87
CA THR A 158 3.30 -17.12 17.29
C THR A 158 2.75 -17.59 18.65
N ASN A 159 2.28 -16.64 19.47
CA ASN A 159 1.70 -16.90 20.78
C ASN A 159 0.17 -17.10 20.73
N ILE A 160 -0.47 -16.98 19.56
CA ILE A 160 -1.92 -17.13 19.39
C ILE A 160 -2.23 -18.57 18.94
N THR A 161 -2.64 -19.42 19.88
CA THR A 161 -2.94 -20.85 19.61
C THR A 161 -4.26 -21.11 18.87
N GLN A 162 -5.03 -20.08 18.53
CA GLN A 162 -6.42 -20.22 18.04
C GLN A 162 -6.74 -19.42 16.76
N SER A 163 -5.79 -18.77 16.11
CA SER A 163 -6.10 -17.85 15.02
C SER A 163 -5.84 -18.43 13.63
N ASP A 164 -6.74 -18.11 12.69
CA ASP A 164 -6.60 -18.33 11.24
C ASP A 164 -5.50 -17.44 10.59
N LEU A 165 -4.42 -17.15 11.33
CA LEU A 165 -3.30 -16.34 10.83
C LEU A 165 -2.30 -17.20 10.06
N HIS A 166 -1.67 -16.64 9.04
CA HIS A 166 -0.61 -17.33 8.31
C HIS A 166 0.71 -17.36 9.11
N HIS A 167 1.59 -18.30 8.77
CA HIS A 167 2.87 -18.54 9.46
C HIS A 167 4.06 -17.78 8.85
N PHE A 168 3.83 -16.57 8.33
CA PHE A 168 4.85 -15.75 7.66
C PHE A 168 4.90 -14.33 8.27
N PRO A 169 5.18 -14.18 9.58
CA PRO A 169 5.22 -12.87 10.23
C PRO A 169 6.20 -11.88 9.55
N GLU A 170 7.19 -12.38 8.83
CA GLU A 170 8.17 -11.61 8.07
C GLU A 170 7.67 -11.11 6.70
N TYR A 171 6.38 -11.29 6.37
CA TYR A 171 5.83 -10.92 5.05
C TYR A 171 6.13 -9.48 4.63
N GLY A 172 6.17 -8.53 5.58
CA GLY A 172 6.49 -7.13 5.30
C GLY A 172 7.87 -6.94 4.65
N ALA A 173 8.79 -7.89 4.84
CA ALA A 173 10.13 -7.86 4.27
C ALA A 173 10.17 -8.23 2.77
N PHE A 174 9.17 -8.92 2.25
CA PHE A 174 9.21 -9.49 0.90
C PHE A 174 7.98 -9.20 0.02
N ILE A 175 6.92 -8.60 0.56
CA ILE A 175 5.81 -8.12 -0.27
C ILE A 175 6.11 -6.72 -0.83
N CYS A 176 5.64 -6.44 -2.04
CA CYS A 176 5.81 -5.13 -2.65
C CYS A 176 4.51 -4.62 -3.30
N GLY A 177 4.20 -3.35 -3.09
CA GLY A 177 3.06 -2.62 -3.64
C GLY A 177 3.43 -1.54 -4.66
N SER A 178 2.43 -1.16 -5.46
CA SER A 178 2.43 0.12 -6.17
C SER A 178 1.23 0.92 -5.72
N GLN A 179 1.48 2.11 -5.19
CA GLN A 179 0.49 2.94 -4.54
C GLN A 179 0.42 4.29 -5.23
N VAL A 180 -0.78 4.87 -5.26
CA VAL A 180 -1.01 6.21 -5.79
C VAL A 180 -1.86 6.99 -4.81
N GLN A 181 -1.43 8.21 -4.52
CA GLN A 181 -2.09 9.16 -3.65
C GLN A 181 -2.67 10.29 -4.49
N LEU A 182 -3.98 10.53 -4.41
CA LEU A 182 -4.65 11.57 -5.18
C LEU A 182 -5.39 12.54 -4.25
N ASP A 183 -5.28 13.84 -4.53
CA ASP A 183 -6.00 14.87 -3.78
C ASP A 183 -7.51 14.68 -3.83
N ILE A 184 -8.16 14.88 -2.68
CA ILE A 184 -9.62 14.86 -2.54
C ILE A 184 -10.13 16.12 -1.85
N SER A 185 -11.41 16.41 -2.05
CA SER A 185 -12.12 17.48 -1.37
C SER A 185 -12.98 16.96 -0.24
N LYS A 186 -13.43 17.87 0.64
CA LYS A 186 -14.44 17.54 1.66
C LYS A 186 -15.75 17.03 1.06
N SER A 187 -16.06 17.41 -0.17
CA SER A 187 -17.30 17.04 -0.86
C SER A 187 -17.22 15.70 -1.60
N ASN A 188 -16.02 15.14 -1.84
CA ASN A 188 -15.88 13.93 -2.65
C ASN A 188 -15.13 12.77 -1.98
N TYR A 189 -14.39 12.97 -0.88
CA TYR A 189 -13.54 11.90 -0.33
C TYR A 189 -14.31 10.60 -0.06
N LEU A 190 -15.53 10.69 0.49
CA LEU A 190 -16.35 9.53 0.79
C LEU A 190 -16.89 8.85 -0.48
N ARG A 191 -17.24 9.66 -1.49
CA ARG A 191 -17.64 9.17 -2.82
C ARG A 191 -16.50 8.38 -3.47
N VAL A 192 -15.27 8.90 -3.38
CA VAL A 192 -14.07 8.22 -3.86
C VAL A 192 -13.85 6.90 -3.13
N ILE A 193 -13.87 6.89 -1.80
CA ILE A 193 -13.73 5.65 -1.00
C ILE A 193 -14.78 4.62 -1.43
N ASN A 194 -16.04 5.03 -1.52
CA ASN A 194 -17.14 4.13 -1.91
C ASN A 194 -17.00 3.63 -3.35
N ALA A 195 -16.74 4.50 -4.34
CA ALA A 195 -16.61 4.10 -5.73
C ALA A 195 -15.44 3.13 -5.93
N PHE A 196 -14.29 3.41 -5.32
CA PHE A 196 -13.10 2.59 -5.47
C PHE A 196 -13.16 1.27 -4.69
N THR A 197 -13.93 1.21 -3.58
CA THR A 197 -14.25 -0.07 -2.91
C THR A 197 -14.96 -1.03 -3.86
N GLN A 198 -15.83 -0.52 -4.74
CA GLN A 198 -16.63 -1.35 -5.65
C GLN A 198 -15.79 -2.03 -6.74
N ILE A 199 -14.71 -1.39 -7.19
CA ILE A 199 -13.89 -1.87 -8.32
C ILE A 199 -12.74 -2.77 -7.89
N GLU A 200 -12.63 -3.12 -6.61
CA GLU A 200 -11.52 -3.91 -6.08
C GLU A 200 -11.35 -5.27 -6.76
N ALA A 201 -12.43 -5.89 -7.25
CA ALA A 201 -12.34 -7.12 -8.04
C ALA A 201 -11.64 -6.91 -9.40
N ALA A 202 -11.93 -5.80 -10.09
CA ALA A 202 -11.24 -5.47 -11.34
C ALA A 202 -9.76 -5.11 -11.08
N LYS A 203 -9.49 -4.38 -10.01
CA LYS A 203 -8.11 -4.06 -9.61
C LYS A 203 -7.31 -5.34 -9.30
N ALA A 204 -7.91 -6.29 -8.59
CA ALA A 204 -7.31 -7.59 -8.35
C ALA A 204 -7.05 -8.37 -9.64
N TYR A 205 -7.99 -8.37 -10.57
CA TYR A 205 -7.82 -9.05 -11.85
C TYR A 205 -6.72 -8.42 -12.73
N LEU A 206 -6.74 -7.09 -12.88
CA LEU A 206 -5.82 -6.33 -13.75
C LEU A 206 -4.39 -6.28 -13.23
N PHE A 207 -4.23 -6.18 -11.91
CA PHE A 207 -2.95 -5.84 -11.28
C PHE A 207 -2.38 -6.95 -10.40
N ALA A 208 -2.84 -8.19 -10.57
CA ALA A 208 -2.28 -9.33 -9.88
C ALA A 208 -0.80 -9.56 -10.27
N ASN A 209 0.09 -9.56 -9.28
CA ASN A 209 1.51 -9.83 -9.48
C ASN A 209 2.18 -10.35 -8.19
N SER A 210 1.45 -11.09 -7.37
CA SER A 210 1.97 -11.63 -6.10
C SER A 210 1.51 -13.07 -5.88
N GLU A 211 1.65 -13.94 -6.87
CA GLU A 211 1.55 -15.39 -6.63
C GLU A 211 2.66 -15.81 -5.66
N PHE A 212 2.32 -16.63 -4.67
CA PHE A 212 3.24 -17.06 -3.62
C PHE A 212 3.50 -18.56 -3.70
N SER A 213 4.77 -18.93 -3.59
CA SER A 213 5.22 -20.33 -3.67
C SER A 213 5.29 -21.03 -2.32
N GLY A 214 5.30 -20.29 -1.20
CA GLY A 214 5.44 -20.87 0.14
C GLY A 214 4.16 -21.47 0.73
N ALA A 215 3.00 -21.27 0.08
CA ALA A 215 1.73 -21.83 0.51
C ALA A 215 0.83 -22.14 -0.72
N ASP A 216 -0.03 -23.15 -0.59
CA ASP A 216 -0.98 -23.53 -1.65
C ASP A 216 -2.26 -22.67 -1.58
N TRP A 217 -2.09 -21.36 -1.73
CA TRP A 217 -3.22 -20.44 -1.81
C TRP A 217 -3.73 -20.33 -3.26
N ASP A 218 -5.04 -20.49 -3.45
CA ASP A 218 -5.70 -20.27 -4.74
C ASP A 218 -5.93 -18.77 -4.99
N THR A 219 -4.83 -18.02 -5.16
CA THR A 219 -4.88 -16.60 -5.50
C THR A 219 -3.63 -16.19 -6.28
N LYS A 220 -3.79 -15.18 -7.13
CA LYS A 220 -2.73 -14.44 -7.81
C LYS A 220 -2.26 -13.21 -7.03
N ILE A 221 -2.92 -12.95 -5.91
CA ILE A 221 -2.63 -11.85 -4.99
C ILE A 221 -2.54 -12.41 -3.58
N SER A 222 -1.37 -12.95 -3.23
CA SER A 222 -1.09 -13.42 -1.87
C SER A 222 -0.94 -12.26 -0.88
N ARG A 223 -0.58 -11.05 -1.35
CA ARG A 223 -0.51 -9.84 -0.52
C ARG A 223 -1.78 -9.59 0.29
N ASP A 224 -2.94 -9.88 -0.27
CA ASP A 224 -4.21 -9.76 0.45
C ASP A 224 -4.24 -10.67 1.68
N ILE A 225 -3.76 -11.91 1.55
CA ILE A 225 -3.69 -12.88 2.65
C ILE A 225 -2.66 -12.43 3.69
N PHE A 226 -1.49 -11.97 3.24
CA PHE A 226 -0.45 -11.48 4.13
C PHE A 226 -0.90 -10.30 5.01
N TRP A 227 -1.76 -9.41 4.49
CA TRP A 227 -2.34 -8.36 5.31
C TRP A 227 -3.52 -8.86 6.16
N GLU A 228 -4.47 -9.57 5.57
CA GLU A 228 -5.75 -9.98 6.20
C GLU A 228 -5.59 -11.07 7.26
N GLU A 229 -4.62 -11.96 7.12
CA GLU A 229 -4.38 -13.10 8.01
C GLU A 229 -3.09 -12.88 8.84
N SER A 230 -2.78 -11.63 9.20
CA SER A 230 -1.67 -11.26 10.09
C SER A 230 -2.16 -10.49 11.32
N MET A 231 -1.23 -10.06 12.18
CA MET A 231 -1.53 -9.18 13.32
C MET A 231 -2.23 -7.89 12.91
N HIS A 232 -2.02 -7.38 11.69
CA HIS A 232 -2.78 -6.23 11.18
C HIS A 232 -4.25 -6.55 10.89
N GLY A 233 -4.56 -7.81 10.58
CA GLY A 233 -5.89 -8.29 10.19
C GLY A 233 -6.76 -8.77 11.36
N ILE A 234 -6.28 -8.70 12.61
CA ILE A 234 -7.04 -9.09 13.81
C ILE A 234 -8.41 -8.40 13.86
N TYR A 235 -8.45 -7.13 13.51
CA TYR A 235 -9.70 -6.39 13.29
C TYR A 235 -9.89 -6.17 11.79
N THR A 236 -11.01 -6.65 11.25
CA THR A 236 -11.26 -6.61 9.80
C THR A 236 -11.43 -5.19 9.28
N GLU A 237 -11.83 -4.25 10.14
CA GLU A 237 -11.92 -2.82 9.83
C GLU A 237 -10.54 -2.15 9.72
N ASN A 238 -9.45 -2.82 10.13
CA ASN A 238 -8.11 -2.28 10.03
C ASN A 238 -7.45 -2.50 8.66
N VAL A 239 -7.79 -3.56 7.93
CA VAL A 239 -7.06 -3.99 6.73
C VAL A 239 -8.00 -4.36 5.58
N GLY A 240 -7.55 -4.17 4.35
CA GLY A 240 -8.13 -4.82 3.17
C GLY A 240 -9.25 -4.03 2.49
N VAL A 241 -10.26 -4.74 1.99
CA VAL A 241 -11.44 -4.13 1.35
C VAL A 241 -12.45 -3.68 2.40
N ASN A 242 -12.96 -2.45 2.29
CA ASN A 242 -14.07 -1.99 3.13
C ASN A 242 -15.26 -2.96 3.04
N ALA A 243 -15.78 -3.41 4.18
CA ALA A 243 -16.82 -4.44 4.23
C ALA A 243 -18.16 -3.98 3.61
N ARG A 244 -18.37 -2.67 3.50
CA ARG A 244 -19.58 -2.04 2.96
C ARG A 244 -19.29 -0.63 2.46
N LEU A 245 -20.26 -0.07 1.75
CA LEU A 245 -20.27 1.37 1.43
C LEU A 245 -20.75 2.17 2.64
N PHE A 246 -20.27 3.40 2.73
CA PHE A 246 -20.59 4.33 3.81
C PHE A 246 -21.66 5.33 3.37
N ASN A 247 -22.64 5.57 4.22
CA ASN A 247 -23.74 6.49 3.92
C ASN A 247 -23.33 7.94 4.08
N ASP A 248 -22.55 8.24 5.13
CA ASP A 248 -22.09 9.58 5.48
C ASP A 248 -20.76 9.54 6.25
N GLU A 249 -20.26 10.72 6.61
CA GLU A 249 -19.03 10.87 7.39
C GLU A 249 -19.13 10.19 8.78
N ALA A 250 -20.28 10.28 9.45
CA ALA A 250 -20.42 9.69 10.77
C ALA A 250 -20.31 8.16 10.70
N ASP A 251 -20.92 7.57 9.67
CA ASP A 251 -20.86 6.15 9.35
C ASP A 251 -19.42 5.68 9.02
N PHE A 252 -18.67 6.46 8.24
CA PHE A 252 -17.26 6.17 7.94
C PHE A 252 -16.36 6.22 9.18
N PHE A 253 -16.49 7.25 10.00
CA PHE A 253 -15.65 7.38 11.19
C PHE A 253 -16.06 6.40 12.30
N ASP A 254 -17.31 5.97 12.37
CA ASP A 254 -17.72 4.86 13.24
C ASP A 254 -17.04 3.55 12.82
N TYR A 255 -16.99 3.26 11.51
CA TYR A 255 -16.24 2.12 10.97
C TYR A 255 -14.73 2.24 11.24
N LEU A 256 -14.12 3.40 10.98
CA LEU A 256 -12.69 3.62 11.26
C LEU A 256 -12.36 3.48 12.74
N ASN A 257 -13.30 3.80 13.63
CA ASN A 257 -13.14 3.67 15.08
C ASN A 257 -13.07 2.20 15.56
N HIS A 258 -13.34 1.23 14.68
CA HIS A 258 -13.13 -0.20 14.94
C HIS A 258 -11.74 -0.71 14.49
N SER A 259 -10.93 0.14 13.84
CA SER A 259 -9.57 -0.21 13.44
C SER A 259 -8.58 -0.20 14.62
N ALA A 260 -7.34 -0.62 14.36
CA ALA A 260 -6.39 -1.01 15.40
C ALA A 260 -5.44 0.11 15.79
N ILE A 261 -5.16 0.21 17.09
CA ILE A 261 -3.95 0.83 17.64
C ILE A 261 -3.11 -0.30 18.24
N PHE A 262 -1.83 -0.38 17.85
CA PHE A 262 -0.93 -1.47 18.27
C PHE A 262 0.47 -0.99 18.67
N THR A 263 0.72 0.31 18.62
CA THR A 263 1.99 0.92 18.98
C THR A 263 1.78 2.26 19.69
N ALA A 264 2.71 2.62 20.56
CA ALA A 264 2.72 3.89 21.26
C ALA A 264 4.16 4.32 21.56
N GLU A 265 4.38 5.63 21.68
CA GLU A 265 5.70 6.18 22.03
C GLU A 265 5.68 6.86 23.41
N ARG A 266 6.68 6.55 24.24
CA ARG A 266 6.91 7.18 25.55
C ARG A 266 8.37 7.52 25.69
N ASP A 267 8.68 8.77 26.02
CA ASP A 267 10.04 9.24 26.30
C ASP A 267 11.09 8.86 25.23
N GLY A 268 10.69 8.89 23.95
CA GLY A 268 11.54 8.54 22.81
C GLY A 268 11.71 7.04 22.56
N GLN A 269 11.04 6.19 23.33
CA GLN A 269 10.98 4.74 23.15
C GLN A 269 9.68 4.34 22.45
N THR A 270 9.78 3.39 21.53
CA THR A 270 8.64 2.78 20.85
C THR A 270 8.24 1.48 21.53
N TYR A 271 6.94 1.33 21.78
CA TYR A 271 6.32 0.14 22.35
C TYR A 271 5.34 -0.46 21.35
N TYR A 272 5.17 -1.77 21.40
CA TYR A 272 4.16 -2.50 20.64
C TYR A 272 3.37 -3.44 21.55
N PHE A 273 2.16 -3.78 21.14
CA PHE A 273 1.23 -4.58 21.94
C PHE A 273 0.19 -5.26 21.06
N TYR A 274 -0.53 -6.23 21.61
CA TYR A 274 -1.70 -6.81 20.95
C TYR A 274 -2.69 -5.70 20.57
N PRO A 275 -3.20 -5.67 19.33
CA PRO A 275 -3.97 -4.55 18.83
C PRO A 275 -5.23 -4.31 19.69
N ILE A 276 -5.52 -3.04 19.94
CA ILE A 276 -6.71 -2.57 20.66
C ILE A 276 -7.54 -1.73 19.69
N GLN A 277 -8.85 -1.93 19.65
CA GLN A 277 -9.71 -1.10 18.80
C GLN A 277 -9.69 0.37 19.25
N ALA A 278 -9.64 1.30 18.31
CA ALA A 278 -9.59 2.73 18.59
C ALA A 278 -10.74 3.20 19.52
N ARG A 279 -11.93 2.61 19.40
CA ARG A 279 -13.10 2.90 20.25
C ARG A 279 -12.89 2.58 21.73
N ASP A 280 -12.09 1.55 22.02
CA ASP A 280 -11.89 1.00 23.37
C ASP A 280 -10.59 1.51 24.00
N TYR A 281 -9.65 2.02 23.17
CA TYR A 281 -8.30 2.38 23.56
C TYR A 281 -8.21 3.30 24.80
N LEU A 282 -8.92 4.44 24.78
CA LEU A 282 -8.88 5.42 25.87
C LEU A 282 -9.58 4.96 27.16
N ALA A 283 -10.38 3.89 27.08
CA ALA A 283 -11.07 3.33 28.24
C ALA A 283 -10.23 2.24 28.95
N MET A 284 -9.11 1.81 28.35
CA MET A 284 -8.22 0.84 28.97
C MET A 284 -7.58 1.41 30.24
N PRO A 285 -7.65 0.72 31.40
CA PRO A 285 -7.03 1.20 32.63
C PRO A 285 -5.50 1.20 32.53
N GLU A 286 -4.94 0.22 31.83
CA GLU A 286 -3.53 0.05 31.53
C GLU A 286 -3.37 -0.84 30.29
N ILE A 287 -2.21 -0.78 29.65
CA ILE A 287 -1.85 -1.60 28.49
C ILE A 287 -0.53 -2.30 28.80
N GLN A 288 -0.52 -3.63 28.73
CA GLN A 288 0.72 -4.41 28.73
C GLN A 288 1.36 -4.32 27.35
N THR A 289 2.62 -3.92 27.31
CA THR A 289 3.37 -3.67 26.08
C THR A 289 4.73 -4.32 26.13
N PHE A 290 5.37 -4.41 24.96
CA PHE A 290 6.72 -4.87 24.80
C PHE A 290 7.58 -3.71 24.27
N ALA A 291 8.76 -3.54 24.85
CA ALA A 291 9.82 -2.72 24.29
C ALA A 291 10.65 -3.53 23.27
N LEU A 292 11.44 -2.85 22.44
CA LEU A 292 12.29 -3.49 21.42
C LEU A 292 13.36 -4.44 21.98
N ASN A 293 13.72 -4.29 23.25
CA ASN A 293 14.64 -5.21 23.93
C ASN A 293 13.91 -6.46 24.50
N GLY A 294 12.60 -6.58 24.29
CA GLY A 294 11.74 -7.65 24.77
C GLY A 294 11.18 -7.45 26.19
N ASP A 295 11.52 -6.35 26.87
CA ASP A 295 11.00 -6.07 28.21
C ASP A 295 9.50 -5.78 28.17
N GLU A 296 8.78 -6.38 29.13
CA GLU A 296 7.37 -6.08 29.35
C GLU A 296 7.22 -4.80 30.18
N VAL A 297 6.44 -3.86 29.65
CA VAL A 297 6.21 -2.54 30.27
C VAL A 297 4.72 -2.23 30.27
N ILE A 298 4.23 -1.69 31.38
CA ILE A 298 2.87 -1.17 31.47
C ILE A 298 2.87 0.31 31.05
N ILE A 299 2.00 0.66 30.10
CA ILE A 299 1.72 2.06 29.75
C ILE A 299 0.25 2.39 29.97
N TYR A 300 -0.05 3.69 30.00
CA TYR A 300 -1.41 4.21 30.05
C TYR A 300 -1.80 4.80 28.70
N PRO A 301 -3.04 4.58 28.21
CA PRO A 301 -3.53 5.18 26.97
C PRO A 301 -3.46 6.71 27.02
N GLN A 302 -3.05 7.33 25.91
CA GLN A 302 -3.04 8.78 25.76
C GLN A 302 -3.69 9.17 24.44
N GLU A 303 -4.36 10.32 24.40
CA GLU A 303 -4.96 10.82 23.15
C GLU A 303 -3.93 11.04 22.04
N LYS A 304 -2.68 11.35 22.41
CA LYS A 304 -1.56 11.49 21.47
C LYS A 304 -1.28 10.20 20.69
N ASP A 305 -1.67 9.03 21.20
CA ASP A 305 -1.45 7.75 20.51
C ASP A 305 -2.29 7.66 19.23
N PHE A 306 -3.35 8.48 19.09
CA PHE A 306 -4.07 8.63 17.83
C PHE A 306 -3.25 9.38 16.78
N GLU A 307 -2.17 10.08 17.14
CA GLU A 307 -1.30 10.78 16.18
C GLU A 307 -0.45 9.84 15.32
N THR A 308 -0.35 8.56 15.69
CA THR A 308 0.31 7.52 14.89
C THR A 308 -0.69 6.55 14.27
N HIS A 309 -1.99 6.70 14.55
CA HIS A 309 -3.05 5.87 13.98
C HIS A 309 -2.98 5.82 12.46
N ARG A 310 -3.07 4.61 11.90
CA ARG A 310 -3.15 4.35 10.47
C ARG A 310 -4.04 3.13 10.26
N SER A 311 -5.04 3.24 9.40
CA SER A 311 -5.71 2.05 8.87
C SER A 311 -4.97 1.60 7.60
N TYR A 312 -5.01 0.31 7.34
CA TYR A 312 -4.38 -0.36 6.20
C TYR A 312 -5.47 -0.84 5.22
N GLN A 313 -6.58 -0.09 5.15
CA GLN A 313 -7.61 -0.28 4.15
C GLN A 313 -7.06 0.09 2.76
N TYR A 314 -7.63 -0.51 1.72
CA TYR A 314 -7.19 -0.32 0.34
C TYR A 314 -7.48 1.08 -0.23
N GLN A 315 -8.44 1.78 0.36
CA GLN A 315 -8.71 3.19 0.15
C GLN A 315 -8.43 3.89 1.48
N ASP A 316 -7.19 4.32 1.70
CA ASP A 316 -6.78 4.97 2.94
C ASP A 316 -6.99 6.48 2.82
N LEU A 317 -7.73 7.06 3.76
CA LEU A 317 -7.84 8.51 3.88
C LEU A 317 -6.60 9.00 4.62
N THR A 318 -5.72 9.74 3.94
CA THR A 318 -4.45 10.13 4.54
C THR A 318 -4.56 11.41 5.34
N THR A 319 -3.60 11.64 6.23
CA THR A 319 -3.45 12.91 6.93
C THR A 319 -3.02 14.07 6.02
N ARG A 320 -2.73 13.82 4.74
CA ARG A 320 -2.34 14.84 3.75
C ARG A 320 -3.54 15.44 3.02
N GLY A 321 -4.75 14.92 3.25
CA GLY A 321 -5.95 15.32 2.49
C GLY A 321 -6.03 14.64 1.12
N THR A 322 -5.52 13.42 1.02
CA THR A 322 -5.55 12.57 -0.18
C THR A 322 -6.25 11.25 0.14
N ILE A 323 -6.68 10.54 -0.90
CA ILE A 323 -6.91 9.09 -0.81
C ILE A 323 -5.69 8.38 -1.37
N GLU A 324 -5.15 7.45 -0.59
CA GLU A 324 -4.10 6.54 -1.01
C GLU A 324 -4.69 5.20 -1.41
N PHE A 325 -4.42 4.77 -2.64
CA PHE A 325 -4.87 3.49 -3.17
C PHE A 325 -3.78 2.44 -2.99
N ARG A 326 -3.98 1.49 -2.07
CA ARG A 326 -2.93 0.58 -1.55
C ARG A 326 -3.02 -0.87 -2.03
N SER A 327 -4.04 -1.22 -2.82
CA SER A 327 -4.39 -2.62 -3.11
C SER A 327 -3.74 -3.23 -4.35
N VAL A 328 -2.88 -2.48 -5.03
CA VAL A 328 -2.19 -2.93 -6.24
C VAL A 328 -0.82 -3.51 -5.87
N CYS A 329 -0.51 -4.68 -6.43
CA CYS A 329 0.84 -5.25 -6.33
C CYS A 329 1.83 -4.38 -7.10
N THR A 330 3.11 -4.45 -6.76
CA THR A 330 4.17 -3.95 -7.64
C THR A 330 3.98 -4.48 -9.06
N GLN A 331 4.08 -3.60 -10.05
CA GLN A 331 3.89 -3.98 -11.45
C GLN A 331 5.22 -4.30 -12.15
N PRO A 332 5.20 -5.12 -13.22
CA PRO A 332 6.32 -5.23 -14.15
C PRO A 332 6.80 -3.86 -14.62
N LEU A 333 8.12 -3.73 -14.81
CA LEU A 333 8.78 -2.44 -15.07
C LEU A 333 8.25 -1.74 -16.34
N ASP A 334 7.84 -2.51 -17.34
CA ASP A 334 7.30 -2.03 -18.62
C ASP A 334 5.87 -1.47 -18.52
N ARG A 335 5.20 -1.63 -17.37
CA ARG A 335 3.85 -1.09 -17.11
C ARG A 335 3.71 -0.47 -15.71
N THR A 336 4.81 -0.01 -15.13
CA THR A 336 4.90 0.60 -13.79
C THR A 336 3.77 1.58 -13.47
N PHE A 337 3.50 2.52 -14.39
CA PHE A 337 2.55 3.62 -14.16
C PHE A 337 1.11 3.31 -14.57
N ALA A 338 0.80 2.09 -15.02
CA ALA A 338 -0.54 1.72 -15.44
C ALA A 338 -1.57 1.84 -14.31
N SER A 339 -1.17 1.48 -13.07
CA SER A 339 -2.04 1.61 -11.90
C SER A 339 -2.33 3.08 -11.56
N ALA A 340 -1.33 3.95 -11.61
CA ALA A 340 -1.49 5.39 -11.38
C ALA A 340 -2.45 6.01 -12.41
N ALA A 341 -2.26 5.70 -13.70
CA ALA A 341 -3.12 6.16 -14.79
C ALA A 341 -4.57 5.67 -14.64
N PHE A 342 -4.76 4.41 -14.25
CA PHE A 342 -6.08 3.82 -14.02
C PHE A 342 -6.84 4.56 -12.92
N HIS A 343 -6.22 4.75 -11.75
CA HIS A 343 -6.86 5.43 -10.63
C HIS A 343 -7.10 6.91 -10.93
N LEU A 344 -6.12 7.60 -11.53
CA LEU A 344 -6.23 9.01 -11.88
C LEU A 344 -7.37 9.26 -12.86
N GLY A 345 -7.45 8.46 -13.93
CA GLY A 345 -8.51 8.56 -14.93
C GLY A 345 -9.90 8.35 -14.31
N LEU A 346 -10.06 7.31 -13.50
CA LEU A 346 -11.31 7.02 -12.81
C LEU A 346 -11.72 8.11 -11.81
N LEU A 347 -10.76 8.68 -11.08
CA LEU A 347 -11.04 9.79 -10.15
C LEU A 347 -11.52 11.03 -10.91
N VAL A 348 -10.89 11.36 -12.03
CA VAL A 348 -11.31 12.51 -12.86
C VAL A 348 -12.69 12.27 -13.47
N ASN A 349 -13.05 11.02 -13.76
CA ASN A 349 -14.34 10.62 -14.31
C ASN A 349 -15.32 10.07 -13.25
N LEU A 350 -15.19 10.52 -11.98
CA LEU A 350 -15.89 9.94 -10.83
C LEU A 350 -17.42 9.88 -11.01
N GLU A 351 -18.05 10.92 -11.55
CA GLU A 351 -19.51 10.96 -11.73
C GLU A 351 -20.01 9.88 -12.71
N LYS A 352 -19.28 9.67 -13.82
CA LYS A 352 -19.61 8.60 -14.77
C LYS A 352 -19.29 7.23 -14.18
N LEU A 353 -18.20 7.11 -13.40
CA LEU A 353 -17.87 5.87 -12.70
C LEU A 353 -19.00 5.48 -11.75
N GLU A 354 -19.48 6.38 -10.91
CA GLU A 354 -20.60 6.10 -10.00
C GLU A 354 -21.85 5.68 -10.76
N SER A 355 -22.22 6.43 -11.80
CA SER A 355 -23.38 6.11 -12.66
C SER A 355 -23.27 4.73 -13.30
N TYR A 356 -22.07 4.35 -13.75
CA TYR A 356 -21.81 3.02 -14.29
C TYR A 356 -21.94 1.93 -13.22
N LEU A 357 -21.33 2.14 -12.04
CA LEU A 357 -21.31 1.16 -10.96
C LEU A 357 -22.72 0.86 -10.42
N GLU A 358 -23.67 1.79 -10.48
CA GLU A 358 -25.06 1.55 -10.09
C GLU A 358 -25.72 0.43 -10.92
N ILE A 359 -25.46 0.40 -12.23
CA ILE A 359 -26.15 -0.47 -13.19
C ILE A 359 -25.27 -1.58 -13.80
N ALA A 360 -23.99 -1.63 -13.42
CA ALA A 360 -22.99 -2.53 -13.98
C ALA A 360 -23.49 -3.99 -14.03
N PRO A 361 -23.50 -4.64 -15.20
CA PRO A 361 -23.94 -6.04 -15.34
C PRO A 361 -23.22 -6.99 -14.39
N PHE A 362 -21.94 -6.72 -14.09
CA PHE A 362 -21.12 -7.48 -13.16
C PHE A 362 -21.79 -7.65 -11.78
N PHE A 363 -22.29 -6.57 -11.17
CA PHE A 363 -22.94 -6.66 -9.85
C PHE A 363 -24.34 -7.27 -9.90
N LYS A 364 -25.00 -7.30 -11.07
CA LYS A 364 -26.26 -8.04 -11.24
C LYS A 364 -26.03 -9.55 -11.20
N ALA A 365 -24.90 -10.00 -11.75
CA ALA A 365 -24.53 -11.41 -11.78
C ALA A 365 -23.91 -11.89 -10.46
N PHE A 366 -22.99 -11.13 -9.87
CA PHE A 366 -22.17 -11.59 -8.74
C PHE A 366 -22.50 -10.91 -7.40
N GLY A 367 -23.46 -9.99 -7.36
CA GLY A 367 -23.82 -9.25 -6.14
C GLY A 367 -22.79 -8.18 -5.78
N ARG A 368 -22.79 -7.73 -4.50
CA ARG A 368 -21.99 -6.58 -4.03
C ARG A 368 -21.17 -6.86 -2.76
N ASN A 369 -20.84 -8.13 -2.50
CA ASN A 369 -19.90 -8.45 -1.43
C ASN A 369 -18.47 -8.21 -1.93
N TYR A 370 -17.99 -6.97 -1.81
CA TYR A 370 -16.73 -6.52 -2.42
C TYR A 370 -15.51 -7.32 -1.98
N LYS A 371 -15.42 -7.69 -0.70
CA LYS A 371 -14.34 -8.55 -0.18
C LYS A 371 -14.38 -9.94 -0.83
N SER A 372 -15.55 -10.57 -0.89
CA SER A 372 -15.73 -11.87 -1.55
C SER A 372 -15.45 -11.80 -3.06
N LEU A 373 -15.87 -10.71 -3.72
CA LEU A 373 -15.61 -10.50 -5.15
C LEU A 373 -14.11 -10.38 -5.41
N ARG A 374 -13.39 -9.55 -4.63
CA ARG A 374 -11.93 -9.43 -4.77
C ARG A 374 -11.24 -10.80 -4.61
N ARG A 375 -11.60 -11.56 -3.57
CA ARG A 375 -11.05 -12.90 -3.32
C ARG A 375 -11.39 -13.90 -4.43
N GLN A 376 -12.59 -13.85 -4.99
CA GLN A 376 -13.01 -14.75 -6.09
C GLN A 376 -12.27 -14.43 -7.38
N PHE A 377 -12.22 -13.16 -7.77
CA PHE A 377 -11.65 -12.73 -9.05
C PHE A 377 -10.12 -12.61 -9.05
N SER A 378 -9.48 -12.78 -7.88
CA SER A 378 -8.03 -12.95 -7.77
C SER A 378 -7.56 -14.41 -7.89
N LYS A 379 -8.46 -15.40 -7.99
CA LYS A 379 -8.08 -16.84 -8.05
C LYS A 379 -7.16 -17.17 -9.23
N LYS A 380 -6.37 -18.24 -9.08
CA LYS A 380 -5.48 -18.72 -10.16
C LYS A 380 -6.28 -19.19 -11.37
N LYS A 381 -7.46 -19.78 -11.12
CA LYS A 381 -8.40 -20.25 -12.14
C LYS A 381 -9.78 -19.64 -11.90
N LEU A 382 -10.37 -19.11 -12.98
CA LEU A 382 -11.75 -18.65 -13.03
C LEU A 382 -12.53 -19.54 -13.98
N THR A 383 -13.84 -19.66 -13.79
CA THR A 383 -14.72 -20.25 -14.80
C THR A 383 -14.79 -19.35 -16.04
N ASP A 384 -15.26 -19.88 -17.17
CA ASP A 384 -15.42 -19.09 -18.39
C ASP A 384 -16.41 -17.92 -18.21
N GLU A 385 -17.47 -18.13 -17.42
CA GLU A 385 -18.45 -17.10 -17.08
C GLU A 385 -17.83 -15.98 -16.23
N GLU A 386 -17.11 -16.35 -15.17
CA GLU A 386 -16.39 -15.40 -14.31
C GLU A 386 -15.35 -14.62 -15.12
N LYS A 387 -14.53 -15.32 -15.90
CA LYS A 387 -13.50 -14.69 -16.73
C LYS A 387 -14.09 -13.71 -17.74
N THR A 388 -15.18 -14.09 -18.40
CA THR A 388 -15.87 -13.20 -19.34
C THR A 388 -16.39 -11.96 -18.62
N ALA A 389 -17.07 -12.14 -17.48
CA ALA A 389 -17.66 -11.04 -16.74
C ALA A 389 -16.62 -10.04 -16.19
N ILE A 390 -15.50 -10.53 -15.65
CA ILE A 390 -14.45 -9.65 -15.12
C ILE A 390 -13.67 -8.93 -16.21
N ILE A 391 -13.48 -9.56 -17.38
CA ILE A 391 -12.88 -8.91 -18.55
C ILE A 391 -13.75 -7.75 -19.00
N GLU A 392 -15.06 -7.97 -19.21
CA GLU A 392 -15.96 -6.90 -19.66
C GLU A 392 -16.08 -5.79 -18.62
N PHE A 393 -16.18 -6.12 -17.33
CA PHE A 393 -16.15 -5.12 -16.26
C PHE A 393 -14.84 -4.31 -16.26
N SER A 394 -13.70 -4.96 -16.47
CA SER A 394 -12.38 -4.30 -16.52
C SER A 394 -12.24 -3.41 -17.76
N LYS A 395 -12.78 -3.83 -18.91
CA LYS A 395 -12.79 -3.03 -20.14
C LYS A 395 -13.58 -1.74 -19.98
N ASP A 396 -14.80 -1.84 -19.43
CA ASP A 396 -15.64 -0.67 -19.16
C ASP A 396 -14.92 0.34 -18.25
N LEU A 397 -14.26 -0.16 -17.19
CA LEU A 397 -13.48 0.68 -16.28
C LEU A 397 -12.26 1.31 -16.98
N LEU A 398 -11.54 0.59 -17.85
CA LEU A 398 -10.43 1.16 -18.61
C LEU A 398 -10.89 2.25 -19.58
N LEU A 399 -12.04 2.09 -20.22
CA LEU A 399 -12.62 3.12 -21.09
C LEU A 399 -13.00 4.37 -20.28
N LEU A 400 -13.61 4.20 -19.10
CA LEU A 400 -13.91 5.30 -18.19
C LEU A 400 -12.63 6.01 -17.69
N ALA A 401 -11.57 5.24 -17.38
CA ALA A 401 -10.28 5.80 -16.99
C ALA A 401 -9.67 6.61 -18.16
N GLU A 402 -9.68 6.06 -19.37
CA GLU A 402 -9.19 6.73 -20.56
C GLU A 402 -9.95 8.04 -20.84
N GLU A 403 -11.28 8.04 -20.69
CA GLU A 403 -12.09 9.26 -20.79
C GLU A 403 -11.65 10.33 -19.79
N GLY A 404 -11.41 9.95 -18.53
CA GLY A 404 -10.92 10.88 -17.50
C GLY A 404 -9.53 11.44 -17.82
N LEU A 405 -8.61 10.60 -18.31
CA LEU A 405 -7.28 11.07 -18.74
C LEU A 405 -7.36 11.98 -19.97
N LYS A 406 -8.28 11.72 -20.90
CA LYS A 406 -8.56 12.63 -22.04
C LYS A 406 -9.06 13.99 -21.55
N MET A 407 -9.91 14.04 -20.52
CA MET A 407 -10.38 15.29 -19.91
C MET A 407 -9.26 16.10 -19.28
N ARG A 408 -8.22 15.44 -18.71
CA ARG A 408 -7.03 16.12 -18.21
C ARG A 408 -6.22 16.81 -19.31
N ASN A 409 -6.29 16.30 -20.55
CA ASN A 409 -5.56 16.82 -21.70
C ASN A 409 -4.02 16.88 -21.47
N LYS A 410 -3.47 15.87 -20.80
CA LYS A 410 -2.03 15.73 -20.50
C LYS A 410 -1.35 14.55 -21.21
N GLN A 411 -2.06 13.91 -22.14
CA GLN A 411 -1.56 12.76 -22.92
C GLN A 411 -1.14 11.54 -22.06
N GLU A 412 -1.80 11.34 -20.92
CA GLU A 412 -1.52 10.26 -19.97
C GLU A 412 -2.17 8.91 -20.36
N MET A 413 -2.96 8.86 -21.44
CA MET A 413 -3.66 7.65 -21.89
C MET A 413 -2.69 6.51 -22.28
N ILE A 414 -1.47 6.86 -22.69
CA ILE A 414 -0.46 5.90 -23.13
C ILE A 414 -0.14 4.84 -22.06
N TYR A 415 -0.26 5.21 -20.78
CA TYR A 415 -0.03 4.30 -19.66
C TYR A 415 -1.11 3.22 -19.49
N LEU A 416 -2.27 3.37 -20.13
CA LEU A 416 -3.34 2.36 -20.13
C LEU A 416 -3.19 1.34 -21.28
N GLU A 417 -2.37 1.63 -22.29
CA GLU A 417 -2.23 0.78 -23.48
C GLU A 417 -1.79 -0.66 -23.19
N PRO A 418 -0.86 -0.93 -22.23
CA PRO A 418 -0.51 -2.31 -21.87
C PRO A 418 -1.73 -3.13 -21.41
N LEU A 419 -2.60 -2.53 -20.58
CA LEU A 419 -3.80 -3.19 -20.05
C LEU A 419 -4.87 -3.35 -21.14
N LYS A 420 -5.05 -2.33 -21.99
CA LYS A 420 -5.99 -2.40 -23.12
C LYS A 420 -5.62 -3.53 -24.07
N LYS A 421 -4.34 -3.64 -24.43
CA LYS A 421 -3.83 -4.73 -25.26
C LYS A 421 -4.04 -6.10 -24.63
N GLU A 422 -3.81 -6.23 -23.31
CA GLU A 422 -4.05 -7.48 -22.56
C GLU A 422 -5.52 -7.93 -22.64
N LEU A 423 -6.47 -6.98 -22.63
CA LEU A 423 -7.90 -7.25 -22.72
C LEU A 423 -8.48 -7.23 -24.14
N GLY A 424 -7.67 -6.90 -25.16
CA GLY A 424 -8.11 -6.80 -26.56
C GLY A 424 -8.99 -5.59 -26.87
N LEU A 425 -8.68 -4.44 -26.25
CA LEU A 425 -9.28 -3.12 -26.53
C LEU A 425 -8.48 -2.28 -27.53
#